data_AF-A0A928M3U3-F1
#
_entry.id   AF-A0A928M3U3-F1
#
_cell.length_a   1.000
_cell.length_b   1.000
_cell.length_c   1.000
_cell.angle_alpha   90.00
_cell.angle_beta   90.00
_cell.angle_gamma   90.00
#
_symmetry.space_group_name_H-M   'P 1'
#
loop_
_entity.id
_entity.type
_entity.pdbx_description
1 polymer ?
#
loop_
_entity_poly.entity_id
_entity_poly.type
_entity_poly.pdbx_seq_one_letter_code
_entity_poly.pdbx_strand_id
1 'polypeptide(L)' 'MRRRFTDFWLRRRERIGNRLRYGPQKRYFRCPSCRAVKSVPICHGQTKIVCRKCGEIFLRRT' A
#
# COMPACT_ATOMS: atom_id res chain seq x y z
N MET A 1 -23.41 -3.84 -28.78
CA MET A 1 -23.06 -4.19 -27.38
C MET A 1 -21.70 -4.90 -27.19
N ARG A 2 -21.02 -5.42 -28.24
CA ARG A 2 -19.74 -6.15 -28.10
C ARG A 2 -18.50 -5.35 -27.64
N ARG A 3 -18.49 -4.02 -27.80
CA ARG A 3 -17.32 -3.18 -27.47
C ARG A 3 -17.08 -2.97 -25.97
N ARG A 4 -18.14 -3.02 -25.14
CA ARG A 4 -18.03 -2.78 -23.69
C ARG A 4 -17.30 -3.88 -22.92
N PHE A 5 -17.38 -5.13 -23.40
CA PHE A 5 -16.75 -6.26 -22.73
C PHE A 5 -15.23 -6.28 -22.92
N THR A 6 -14.73 -5.94 -24.11
CA THR A 6 -13.28 -5.87 -24.38
C THR A 6 -12.59 -4.77 -23.58
N ASP A 7 -13.25 -3.62 -23.39
CA ASP A 7 -12.74 -2.52 -22.56
C ASP A 7 -12.56 -2.92 -21.09
N PHE A 8 -13.47 -3.74 -20.54
CA PHE A 8 -13.37 -4.21 -19.16
C PHE A 8 -12.14 -5.10 -18.93
N TRP A 9 -11.84 -5.99 -19.87
CA TRP A 9 -10.68 -6.89 -19.80
C TRP A 9 -9.34 -6.15 -19.97
N LEU A 10 -9.26 -5.18 -20.88
CA LEU A 10 -8.05 -4.37 -21.08
C LEU A 10 -7.70 -3.56 -19.81
N ARG A 11 -8.68 -2.88 -19.20
CA ARG A 11 -8.48 -2.13 -17.94
C ARG A 11 -8.06 -3.03 -16.77
N ARG A 12 -8.56 -4.27 -16.72
CA ARG A 12 -8.19 -5.23 -15.67
C ARG A 12 -6.74 -5.70 -15.82
N ARG A 13 -6.27 -5.92 -17.05
CA ARG A 13 -4.88 -6.29 -17.38
C ARG A 13 -3.88 -5.19 -17.01
N GLU A 14 -4.19 -3.93 -17.33
CA GLU A 14 -3.34 -2.79 -16.96
C GLU A 14 -3.19 -2.64 -15.44
N ARG A 15 -4.28 -2.82 -14.69
CA ARG A 15 -4.27 -2.71 -13.22
C ARG A 15 -3.39 -3.78 -12.56
N ILE A 16 -3.40 -5.01 -13.11
CA ILE A 16 -2.52 -6.09 -12.66
C ILE A 16 -1.07 -5.83 -13.07
N GLY A 17 -0.84 -5.38 -14.30
CA GLY A 17 0.50 -5.05 -14.82
C GLY A 17 1.19 -3.96 -14.02
N ASN A 18 0.47 -2.92 -13.61
CA ASN A 18 1.01 -1.83 -12.79
C ASN A 18 1.38 -2.30 -11.37
N ARG A 19 0.60 -3.22 -10.77
CA ARG A 19 0.93 -3.79 -9.45
C ARG A 19 2.19 -4.65 -9.48
N LEU A 20 2.42 -5.37 -10.59
CA LEU A 20 3.61 -6.19 -10.80
C LEU A 20 4.86 -5.35 -11.13
N ARG A 21 4.72 -4.29 -11.92
CA ARG A 21 5.86 -3.42 -12.32
C ARG A 21 6.37 -2.52 -11.19
N TYR A 22 5.48 -1.92 -10.40
CA TYR A 22 5.87 -0.91 -9.41
C TYR A 22 5.88 -1.42 -7.95
N GLY A 23 5.51 -2.69 -7.75
CA GLY A 23 5.41 -3.31 -6.43
C GLY A 23 4.29 -2.73 -5.56
N PRO A 24 4.17 -3.14 -4.29
CA PRO A 24 3.23 -2.54 -3.37
C PRO A 24 3.58 -1.07 -3.15
N GLN A 25 2.60 -0.18 -3.39
CA GLN A 25 2.71 1.24 -3.07
C GLN A 25 3.12 1.41 -1.60
N LYS A 26 3.91 2.43 -1.29
CA LYS A 26 4.40 2.68 0.08
C LYS A 26 3.73 3.93 0.65
N ARG A 27 3.39 3.90 1.94
CA ARG A 27 2.99 5.08 2.73
C ARG A 27 4.04 5.39 3.79
N TYR A 28 4.11 6.65 4.17
CA TYR A 28 5.04 7.14 5.18
C TYR A 28 4.28 7.49 6.45
N PHE A 29 4.67 6.88 7.56
CA PHE A 29 4.09 7.16 8.88
C PHE A 29 5.15 7.75 9.81
N ARG A 30 4.74 8.67 10.67
CA ARG A 30 5.56 9.18 11.77
C ARG A 30 5.28 8.35 13.02
N CYS A 31 6.34 7.89 13.67
CA CYS A 31 6.22 7.24 14.98
C CYS A 31 5.65 8.23 16.01
N PRO A 32 4.66 7.83 16.82
CA PRO A 32 4.08 8.72 17.84
C PRO A 32 5.06 9.10 18.95
N SER A 33 6.01 8.21 19.29
CA SER A 33 6.99 8.42 20.35
C SER A 33 8.20 9.22 19.87
N CYS A 34 8.99 8.70 18.92
CA CYS A 34 10.25 9.32 18.48
C CYS A 34 10.16 10.15 17.19
N ARG A 35 8.95 10.32 16.61
CA ARG A 35 8.69 11.05 15.36
C ARG A 35 9.46 10.58 14.12
N ALA A 36 10.18 9.46 14.20
CA ALA A 36 10.89 8.87 13.08
C ALA A 36 9.92 8.49 11.94
N VAL A 37 10.31 8.77 10.70
CA VAL A 37 9.54 8.42 9.51
C VAL A 37 9.81 6.97 9.14
N LYS A 38 8.75 6.21 8.87
CA LYS A 38 8.80 4.80 8.45
C LYS A 38 8.00 4.60 7.17
N SER A 39 8.61 3.92 6.19
CA SER A 39 7.95 3.46 4.98
C SER A 39 7.27 2.12 5.24
N VAL A 40 5.95 2.05 5.03
CA VAL A 40 5.14 0.85 5.22
C VAL A 40 4.40 0.54 3.93
N PRO A 41 4.36 -0.71 3.44
CA PRO A 41 3.58 -1.06 2.27
C PRO A 41 2.09 -0.80 2.51
N ILE A 42 1.38 -0.35 1.48
CA ILE A 42 -0.07 -0.20 1.48
C ILE A 42 -0.68 -1.59 1.51
N CYS A 43 -1.37 -1.89 2.59
CA CYS A 43 -2.15 -3.11 2.76
C CYS A 43 -3.62 -2.74 2.94
N HIS A 44 -4.52 -3.61 2.48
CA HIS A 44 -5.93 -3.45 2.77
C HIS A 44 -6.19 -3.87 4.22
N GLY A 45 -6.22 -2.90 5.15
CA GLY A 45 -6.58 -3.15 6.55
C GLY A 45 -5.77 -2.34 7.57
N GLN A 46 -5.87 -2.74 8.84
CA GLN A 46 -4.99 -2.24 9.89
C GLN A 46 -3.64 -2.97 9.82
N THR A 47 -2.54 -2.24 9.91
CA THR A 47 -1.18 -2.77 9.92
C THR A 47 -0.55 -2.46 11.27
N LYS A 48 0.07 -3.48 11.87
CA LYS A 48 0.94 -3.34 13.04
C LYS A 48 2.29 -2.81 12.58
N ILE A 49 2.57 -1.55 12.91
CA ILE A 49 3.81 -0.88 12.53
C ILE A 49 4.72 -0.86 13.76
N VAL A 50 5.93 -1.39 13.60
CA VAL A 50 6.97 -1.37 14.64
C VAL A 50 8.00 -0.30 14.29
N CYS A 51 8.23 0.62 15.21
CA CYS A 51 9.27 1.62 15.05
C CYS A 51 10.65 1.02 15.32
N ARG A 52 11.46 0.81 14.28
CA ARG A 52 12.85 0.32 14.45
C ARG A 52 13.79 1.24 15.24
N LYS A 53 13.37 2.47 15.59
CA LYS A 53 14.21 3.43 16.32
C LYS A 53 13.97 3.37 17.84
N CYS A 54 12.72 3.25 18.27
CA CYS A 54 12.35 3.26 19.70
C CYS A 54 11.59 2.00 20.15
N GLY A 55 11.31 1.05 19.26
CA GLY A 55 10.58 -0.18 19.59
C GLY A 55 9.06 -0.02 19.68
N GLU A 56 8.54 1.20 19.66
CA GLU A 56 7.10 1.48 19.78
C GLU A 56 6.27 0.77 18.71
N ILE A 57 5.15 0.18 19.13
CA ILE A 57 4.24 -0.57 18.27
C ILE A 57 2.91 0.18 18.21
N PHE A 58 2.47 0.52 16.99
CA PHE A 58 1.20 1.20 16.81
C PHE A 58 0.43 0.66 15.60
N LEU A 59 -0.90 0.72 15.69
CA LEU A 59 -1.81 0.28 14.64
C LEU A 59 -2.22 1.46 13.78
N ARG A 60 -2.06 1.35 12.46
CA ARG A 60 -2.58 2.32 11.49
C ARG A 60 -3.17 1.61 10.28
N ARG A 61 -4.20 2.22 9.69
CA ARG A 61 -4.65 1.81 8.35
C ARG A 61 -3.66 2.33 7.32
N THR A 62 -3.14 1.40 6.53
CA THR A 62 -2.22 1.68 5.43
C THR A 62 -2.95 2.01 4.14
#